data_AF-A0A8S2EKK6-F1
#
_entry.id   AF-A0A8S2EKK6-F1
#
_cell.length_a   1.000
_cell.length_b   1.000
_cell.length_c   1.000
_cell.angle_alpha   90.00
_cell.angle_beta   90.00
_cell.angle_gamma   90.00
#
_symmetry.space_group_name_H-M   'P 1'
#
loop_
_entity.id
_entity.type
_entity.pdbx_description
1 polymer ?
#
loop_
_entity_poly.entity_id
_entity_poly.type
_entity_poly.pdbx_seq_one_letter_code
_entity_poly.pdbx_strand_id
1 'polypeptide(L)'
;MDSPIYYSTILHTFILAPYYPWKVTHNKHHKNTGNIDKDEVFYPQRLITTDDELSTNKTYVIDAVNSAGVPYFGFGIGWFYYLVFGYSPRKINHFNPFHPMFQKHIVGVTSSLIGYGFMFYVMYLYAQSCGYLALICYHLIPVFIFGCYMVIITFLHHTEIDVPWYSNDEWDYVQGQLSTVDRHYGHVHSIIHSIGTHQIHHLFTKVPHYHLEEATEYFRKAFPHLVRLKHERIIPSFLKMFKIFIQQRTVGNDVRGDRMWSFAVAIYFITLNDGNLQMVALNGLVINIAVILFASIIGDWVDKTPRIGAVRKALYVQNLSVALMAGIVVFALLYKSHLEIVWKGYFLLFIQVLLIFLGVFATLASIASKVAISKDWIVAIYGHNQQKLALTNAAMRRIDLLTNVLAPLVAGGIMAFISRWASALLISSWNVISLFIELYLYTKVYKSAESILSNKIIEKKSIRMKPFTQLITSVKGFKTYYKMSTMYPGLALALLYFTVLSFDSVTN
;
A
#
# COMPACT_ATOMS: atom_id res chain seq x y z
N MET A 1 13.49 24.23 -16.59
CA MET A 1 13.53 24.35 -18.06
C MET A 1 12.65 25.50 -18.46
N ASP A 2 13.23 26.69 -18.63
CA ASP A 2 12.64 27.75 -19.45
C ASP A 2 13.29 27.67 -20.84
N SER A 3 13.24 26.48 -21.46
CA SER A 3 13.40 26.43 -22.90
C SER A 3 12.23 27.19 -23.49
N PRO A 4 12.44 28.03 -24.49
CA PRO A 4 11.34 28.72 -25.12
C PRO A 4 10.35 27.68 -25.65
N ILE A 5 9.11 27.76 -25.15
CA ILE A 5 8.05 26.73 -25.32
C ILE A 5 7.91 26.29 -26.79
N TYR A 6 8.17 27.20 -27.73
CA TYR A 6 8.07 26.96 -29.16
C TYR A 6 9.05 25.90 -29.69
N TYR A 7 10.31 25.85 -29.23
CA TYR A 7 11.26 24.83 -29.72
C TYR A 7 10.82 23.41 -29.35
N SER A 8 10.38 23.25 -28.10
CA SER A 8 9.90 21.96 -27.63
C SER A 8 8.60 21.55 -28.33
N THR A 9 7.67 22.49 -28.58
CA THR A 9 6.47 22.22 -29.37
C THR A 9 6.81 21.75 -30.78
N ILE A 10 7.76 22.39 -31.48
CA ILE A 10 8.18 22.01 -32.83
C ILE A 10 8.78 20.61 -32.85
N LEU A 11 9.75 20.33 -31.97
CA LEU A 11 10.45 19.04 -31.97
C LEU A 11 9.52 17.86 -31.64
N HIS A 12 8.62 18.02 -30.66
CA HIS A 12 7.67 16.95 -30.30
C HIS A 12 6.57 16.75 -31.35
N THR A 13 6.28 17.78 -32.14
CA THR A 13 5.34 17.69 -33.25
C THR A 13 5.81 16.66 -34.30
N PHE A 14 7.12 16.58 -34.57
CA PHE A 14 7.70 15.57 -35.48
C PHE A 14 7.58 14.13 -34.99
N ILE A 15 7.30 13.89 -33.72
CA ILE A 15 7.08 12.54 -33.17
C ILE A 15 5.63 12.31 -32.77
N LEU A 16 4.72 13.17 -33.27
CA LEU A 16 3.29 13.08 -32.99
C LEU A 16 2.97 13.06 -31.49
N ALA A 17 3.71 13.85 -30.71
CA ALA A 17 3.44 14.07 -29.29
C ALA A 17 3.00 15.54 -29.06
N PRO A 18 1.77 15.81 -28.57
CA PRO A 18 1.35 17.17 -28.27
C PRO A 18 2.10 17.68 -27.02
N TYR A 19 3.17 18.45 -27.25
CA TYR A 19 4.14 18.81 -26.22
C TYR A 19 3.52 19.43 -24.97
N TYR A 20 2.70 20.47 -25.11
CA TYR A 20 2.20 21.21 -23.95
C TYR A 20 1.22 20.39 -23.10
N PRO A 21 0.21 19.70 -23.69
CA PRO A 21 -0.60 18.74 -22.95
C PRO A 21 0.24 17.68 -22.24
N TRP A 22 1.20 17.08 -22.95
CA TRP A 22 2.11 16.06 -22.41
C TRP A 22 2.97 16.62 -21.27
N LYS A 23 3.49 17.84 -21.39
CA LYS A 23 4.25 18.53 -20.34
C LYS A 23 3.43 18.67 -19.07
N VAL A 24 2.14 19.01 -19.18
CA VAL A 24 1.26 19.19 -18.01
C VAL A 24 0.95 17.85 -17.34
N THR A 25 0.61 16.81 -18.10
CA THR A 25 0.34 15.47 -17.56
C THR A 25 1.58 14.82 -16.96
N HIS A 26 2.69 14.84 -17.70
CA HIS A 26 3.99 14.39 -17.22
C HIS A 26 4.45 15.10 -15.94
N ASN A 27 4.25 16.42 -15.84
CA ASN A 27 4.53 17.15 -14.59
C ASN A 27 3.63 16.73 -13.43
N LYS A 28 2.37 16.39 -13.68
CA LYS A 28 1.48 15.87 -12.63
C LYS A 28 1.88 14.46 -12.21
N HIS A 29 2.28 13.60 -13.14
CA HIS A 29 2.88 12.31 -12.83
C HIS A 29 4.12 12.48 -11.93
N HIS A 30 5.09 13.32 -12.31
CA HIS A 30 6.26 13.62 -11.48
C HIS A 30 5.92 14.21 -10.11
N LYS A 31 4.78 14.87 -9.95
CA LYS A 31 4.34 15.37 -8.64
C LYS A 31 3.69 14.31 -7.76
N ASN A 32 3.26 13.18 -8.33
CA ASN A 32 2.46 12.17 -7.62
C ASN A 32 2.98 10.75 -7.82
N THR A 33 4.20 10.57 -8.31
CA THR A 33 4.79 9.26 -8.60
C THR A 33 4.68 8.33 -7.41
N GLY A 34 4.14 7.12 -7.63
CA GLY A 34 3.98 6.10 -6.58
C GLY A 34 2.79 6.34 -5.65
N ASN A 35 1.94 7.34 -5.91
CA ASN A 35 0.69 7.56 -5.18
C ASN A 35 -0.48 6.87 -5.88
N ILE A 36 -1.08 5.85 -5.25
CA ILE A 36 -2.20 5.10 -5.82
C ILE A 36 -3.43 5.97 -6.12
N ASP A 37 -3.64 7.03 -5.34
CA ASP A 37 -4.82 7.88 -5.36
C ASP A 37 -4.66 9.10 -6.30
N LYS A 38 -3.44 9.43 -6.74
CA LYS A 38 -3.16 10.62 -7.57
C LYS A 38 -2.33 10.38 -8.83
N ASP A 39 -1.59 9.28 -8.93
CA ASP A 39 -0.79 8.96 -10.12
C ASP A 39 -1.69 8.71 -11.36
N GLU A 40 -1.15 8.79 -12.56
CA GLU A 40 -1.94 8.91 -13.79
C GLU A 40 -2.04 7.61 -14.57
N VAL A 41 -0.99 6.80 -14.61
CA VAL A 41 -0.89 5.61 -15.48
C VAL A 41 -0.15 4.48 -14.76
N PHE A 42 -0.46 3.23 -15.10
CA PHE A 42 0.18 2.02 -14.57
C PHE A 42 0.17 1.86 -13.04
N TYR A 43 -0.79 2.49 -12.36
CA TYR A 43 -0.99 2.36 -10.91
C TYR A 43 -2.01 1.26 -10.57
N PRO A 44 -1.91 0.62 -9.39
CA PRO A 44 -2.94 -0.28 -8.88
C PRO A 44 -4.26 0.45 -8.61
N GLN A 45 -5.40 -0.17 -8.90
CA GLN A 45 -6.73 0.42 -8.75
C GLN A 45 -7.47 -0.20 -7.55
N ARG A 46 -8.18 0.64 -6.79
CA ARG A 46 -9.07 0.20 -5.72
C ARG A 46 -10.36 -0.36 -6.31
N LEU A 47 -10.86 -1.48 -5.79
CA LEU A 47 -12.19 -1.99 -6.15
C LEU A 47 -13.25 -1.19 -5.38
N ILE A 48 -14.12 -0.47 -6.11
CA ILE A 48 -15.30 0.20 -5.54
C ILE A 48 -16.51 -0.64 -5.93
N THR A 49 -17.19 -1.23 -4.94
CA THR A 49 -18.51 -1.85 -5.13
C THR A 49 -19.59 -0.78 -5.06
N THR A 50 -20.51 -0.81 -6.01
CA THR A 50 -21.68 0.07 -6.14
C THR A 50 -22.54 0.04 -4.89
N ASP A 51 -22.33 0.97 -3.95
CA ASP A 51 -23.33 1.39 -2.94
C ASP A 51 -23.10 2.84 -2.44
N ASP A 52 -22.08 3.57 -2.94
CA ASP A 52 -21.82 4.98 -2.62
C ASP A 52 -22.59 5.95 -3.55
N GLU A 53 -23.92 5.99 -3.46
CA GLU A 53 -24.76 6.96 -4.19
C GLU A 53 -24.76 8.39 -3.60
N LEU A 54 -24.01 8.65 -2.51
CA LEU A 54 -23.96 9.99 -1.88
C LEU A 54 -22.77 10.86 -2.27
N SER A 55 -21.93 10.42 -3.23
CA SER A 55 -20.94 11.31 -3.84
C SER A 55 -21.46 11.86 -5.17
N THR A 56 -21.67 13.18 -5.25
CA THR A 56 -22.02 13.91 -6.48
C THR A 56 -20.90 13.94 -7.53
N ASN A 57 -19.93 13.02 -7.46
CA ASN A 57 -18.91 12.79 -8.46
C ASN A 57 -19.10 11.39 -9.05
N LYS A 58 -19.52 11.38 -10.32
CA LYS A 58 -19.81 10.20 -11.15
C LYS A 58 -18.99 8.95 -10.78
N THR A 59 -19.75 7.95 -10.36
CA THR A 59 -19.41 6.59 -9.96
C THR A 59 -18.58 5.87 -11.02
N TYR A 60 -17.40 5.35 -10.67
CA TYR A 60 -16.62 4.46 -11.53
C TYR A 60 -16.88 3.00 -11.14
N VAL A 61 -17.91 2.41 -11.74
CA VAL A 61 -18.03 0.96 -11.82
C VAL A 61 -16.99 0.48 -12.83
N ILE A 62 -15.91 -0.14 -12.38
CA ILE A 62 -14.97 -0.78 -13.29
C ILE A 62 -15.53 -2.16 -13.63
N ASP A 63 -16.01 -2.30 -14.86
CA ASP A 63 -16.11 -3.58 -15.56
C ASP A 63 -14.74 -4.27 -15.52
N ALA A 64 -14.55 -5.15 -14.54
CA ALA A 64 -13.38 -6.03 -14.45
C ALA A 64 -13.22 -6.91 -15.71
N VAL A 65 -14.27 -7.01 -16.54
CA VAL A 65 -14.35 -7.85 -17.75
C VAL A 65 -14.01 -7.10 -19.04
N ASN A 66 -14.38 -5.83 -19.21
CA ASN A 66 -14.15 -5.09 -20.47
C ASN A 66 -12.78 -4.39 -20.60
N SER A 67 -11.93 -4.47 -19.58
CA SER A 67 -10.53 -4.00 -19.63
C SER A 67 -9.53 -5.16 -19.76
N ALA A 68 -9.92 -6.20 -20.50
CA ALA A 68 -9.05 -7.30 -20.89
C ALA A 68 -7.97 -6.79 -21.86
N GLY A 69 -6.91 -6.20 -21.33
CA GLY A 69 -5.57 -6.23 -21.93
C GLY A 69 -5.19 -5.29 -23.08
N VAL A 70 -6.10 -4.55 -23.74
CA VAL A 70 -5.74 -3.88 -25.02
C VAL A 70 -6.15 -2.40 -25.10
N PRO A 71 -5.71 -1.54 -24.17
CA PRO A 71 -4.81 -0.51 -24.69
C PRO A 71 -3.63 -0.14 -23.80
N TYR A 72 -3.47 -0.70 -22.58
CA TYR A 72 -2.30 -0.39 -21.74
C TYR A 72 -0.98 -0.93 -22.31
N PHE A 73 -1.04 -2.02 -23.08
CA PHE A 73 0.14 -2.77 -23.54
C PHE A 73 0.13 -3.04 -25.06
N GLY A 74 -0.67 -2.30 -25.84
CA GLY A 74 -0.67 -2.37 -27.31
C GLY A 74 0.59 -1.75 -27.95
N PHE A 75 1.71 -1.68 -27.23
CA PHE A 75 2.93 -0.99 -27.61
C PHE A 75 2.65 0.43 -28.12
N GLY A 76 3.09 0.79 -29.34
CA GLY A 76 2.87 2.12 -29.91
C GLY A 76 1.39 2.52 -30.00
N ILE A 77 0.46 1.57 -30.18
CA ILE A 77 -0.99 1.86 -30.14
C ILE A 77 -1.39 2.34 -28.75
N GLY A 78 -0.82 1.77 -27.69
CA GLY A 78 -1.11 2.18 -26.31
C GLY A 78 -0.71 3.62 -26.04
N TRP A 79 0.46 4.05 -26.54
CA TRP A 79 0.89 5.44 -26.47
C TRP A 79 -0.12 6.41 -27.09
N PHE A 80 -0.53 6.16 -28.35
CA PHE A 80 -1.49 7.02 -29.03
C PHE A 80 -2.89 6.95 -28.42
N TYR A 81 -3.31 5.77 -27.96
CA TYR A 81 -4.57 5.59 -27.25
C TYR A 81 -4.60 6.43 -25.97
N TYR A 82 -3.51 6.44 -25.19
CA TYR A 82 -3.39 7.27 -24.00
C TYR A 82 -3.54 8.76 -24.33
N LEU A 83 -2.90 9.24 -25.40
CA LEU A 83 -3.01 10.65 -25.80
C LEU A 83 -4.44 11.05 -26.14
N VAL A 84 -5.18 10.20 -26.87
CA VAL A 84 -6.54 10.51 -27.36
C VAL A 84 -7.61 10.26 -26.30
N PHE A 85 -7.56 9.12 -25.62
CA PHE A 85 -8.65 8.66 -24.75
C PHE A 85 -8.28 8.67 -23.26
N GLY A 86 -6.99 8.63 -22.95
CA GLY A 86 -6.52 8.37 -21.59
C GLY A 86 -6.92 6.99 -21.06
N TYR A 87 -6.59 6.73 -19.79
CA TYR A 87 -6.89 5.45 -19.15
C TYR A 87 -7.85 5.60 -17.97
N SER A 88 -8.76 4.64 -17.84
CA SER A 88 -9.71 4.59 -16.72
C SER A 88 -8.99 4.28 -15.40
N PRO A 89 -9.43 4.82 -14.25
CA PRO A 89 -10.53 5.77 -14.04
C PRO A 89 -10.18 7.23 -14.37
N ARG A 90 -8.90 7.60 -14.38
CA ARG A 90 -8.43 8.99 -14.55
C ARG A 90 -8.15 9.34 -16.01
N LYS A 91 -9.18 9.24 -16.87
CA LYS A 91 -9.04 9.52 -18.31
C LYS A 91 -8.68 10.98 -18.56
N ILE A 92 -7.65 11.22 -19.38
CA ILE A 92 -7.20 12.54 -19.81
C ILE A 92 -7.04 12.52 -21.33
N ASN A 93 -7.73 13.42 -22.03
CA ASN A 93 -7.59 13.60 -23.48
C ASN A 93 -6.66 14.79 -23.75
N HIS A 94 -5.47 14.52 -24.29
CA HIS A 94 -4.42 15.50 -24.57
C HIS A 94 -4.77 16.44 -25.73
N PHE A 95 -5.78 16.10 -26.53
CA PHE A 95 -6.26 16.90 -27.65
C PHE A 95 -7.46 17.79 -27.29
N ASN A 96 -7.94 17.74 -26.05
CA ASN A 96 -9.05 18.58 -25.59
C ASN A 96 -8.55 19.76 -24.72
N PRO A 97 -8.43 20.99 -25.25
CA PRO A 97 -7.95 22.15 -24.49
C PRO A 97 -8.88 22.52 -23.31
N PHE A 98 -10.14 22.08 -23.36
CA PHE A 98 -11.14 22.37 -22.33
C PHE A 98 -11.21 21.31 -21.23
N HIS A 99 -10.36 20.28 -21.30
CA HIS A 99 -10.27 19.30 -20.22
C HIS A 99 -9.94 20.01 -18.88
N PRO A 100 -10.56 19.65 -17.74
CA PRO A 100 -10.35 20.34 -16.46
C PRO A 100 -8.87 20.53 -16.08
N MET A 101 -8.03 19.57 -16.45
CA MET A 101 -6.59 19.61 -16.22
C MET A 101 -5.84 20.72 -16.99
N PHE A 102 -6.38 21.19 -18.11
CA PHE A 102 -5.73 22.16 -19.00
C PHE A 102 -6.35 23.55 -18.96
N GLN A 103 -7.34 23.80 -18.10
CA GLN A 103 -8.03 25.10 -18.02
C GLN A 103 -7.08 26.29 -17.81
N LYS A 104 -6.00 26.11 -17.04
CA LYS A 104 -4.96 27.14 -16.82
C LYS A 104 -3.89 27.21 -17.90
N HIS A 105 -4.01 26.36 -18.93
CA HIS A 105 -2.98 26.07 -19.92
C HIS A 105 -3.50 26.12 -21.37
N ILE A 106 -4.70 26.65 -21.59
CA ILE A 106 -5.42 26.63 -22.88
C ILE A 106 -4.53 27.12 -24.03
N VAL A 107 -3.89 28.28 -23.89
CA VAL A 107 -3.03 28.85 -24.95
C VAL A 107 -1.90 27.89 -25.34
N GLY A 108 -1.25 27.28 -24.35
CA GLY A 108 -0.18 26.32 -24.56
C GLY A 108 -0.66 25.06 -25.27
N VAL A 109 -1.80 24.51 -24.81
CA VAL A 109 -2.42 23.35 -25.45
C VAL A 109 -2.80 23.64 -26.89
N THR A 110 -3.53 24.74 -27.14
CA THR A 110 -3.94 25.16 -28.49
C THR A 110 -2.73 25.33 -29.42
N SER A 111 -1.62 25.90 -28.96
CA SER A 111 -0.40 26.01 -29.77
C SER A 111 0.17 24.64 -30.19
N SER A 112 0.08 23.64 -29.31
CA SER A 112 0.52 22.27 -29.64
C SER A 112 -0.43 21.61 -30.65
N LEU A 113 -1.73 21.88 -30.57
CA LEU A 113 -2.72 21.35 -31.53
C LEU A 113 -2.56 21.98 -32.92
N ILE A 114 -2.24 23.28 -32.99
CA ILE A 114 -1.90 23.93 -34.26
C ILE A 114 -0.66 23.28 -34.87
N GLY A 115 0.40 23.07 -34.08
CA GLY A 115 1.60 22.35 -34.53
C GLY A 115 1.27 20.94 -35.02
N TYR A 116 0.43 20.22 -34.30
CA TYR A 116 -0.02 18.88 -34.68
C TYR A 116 -0.80 18.86 -36.01
N GLY A 117 -1.71 19.83 -36.20
CA GLY A 117 -2.43 20.01 -37.47
C GLY A 117 -1.49 20.34 -38.64
N PHE A 118 -0.50 21.22 -38.40
CA PHE A 118 0.55 21.52 -39.37
C PHE A 118 1.35 20.27 -39.75
N MET A 119 1.69 19.41 -38.79
CA MET A 119 2.40 18.16 -39.07
C MET A 119 1.61 17.22 -39.96
N PHE A 120 0.30 17.06 -39.71
CA PHE A 120 -0.54 16.25 -40.60
C PHE A 120 -0.57 16.80 -42.02
N TYR A 121 -0.59 18.13 -42.18
CA TYR A 121 -0.48 18.75 -43.49
C TYR A 121 0.86 18.45 -44.16
N VAL A 122 1.99 18.55 -43.43
CA VAL A 122 3.32 18.17 -43.92
C VAL A 122 3.37 16.68 -44.32
N MET A 123 2.81 15.79 -43.51
CA MET A 123 2.73 14.35 -43.81
C MET A 123 1.87 14.07 -45.03
N TYR A 124 0.77 14.79 -45.20
CA TYR A 124 -0.07 14.72 -46.39
C TYR A 124 0.72 15.12 -47.64
N LEU A 125 1.40 16.28 -47.61
CA LEU A 125 2.25 16.70 -48.73
C LEU A 125 3.36 15.68 -49.03
N TYR A 126 4.02 15.17 -47.99
CA TYR A 126 5.05 14.14 -48.13
C TYR A 126 4.49 12.85 -48.77
N ALA A 127 3.29 12.41 -48.37
CA ALA A 127 2.64 11.26 -48.98
C ALA A 127 2.27 11.50 -50.45
N GLN A 128 1.85 12.71 -50.82
CA GLN A 128 1.58 13.07 -52.21
C GLN A 128 2.86 13.09 -53.06
N SER A 129 3.98 13.58 -52.51
CA SER A 129 5.24 13.71 -53.26
C SER A 129 6.06 12.41 -53.32
N CYS A 130 6.13 11.66 -52.23
CA CYS A 130 7.02 10.50 -52.08
C CYS A 130 6.26 9.16 -51.99
N GLY A 131 4.92 9.20 -51.96
CA GLY A 131 4.05 8.04 -51.83
C GLY A 131 3.74 7.65 -50.38
N TYR A 132 2.57 7.05 -50.17
CA TYR A 132 2.10 6.61 -48.84
C TYR A 132 3.01 5.55 -48.20
N LEU A 133 3.62 4.66 -49.00
CA LEU A 133 4.55 3.66 -48.48
C LEU A 133 5.80 4.30 -47.88
N ALA A 134 6.31 5.37 -48.51
CA ALA A 134 7.45 6.12 -47.97
C ALA A 134 7.07 6.82 -46.65
N LEU A 135 5.87 7.41 -46.55
CA LEU A 135 5.39 7.98 -45.28
C LEU A 135 5.32 6.92 -44.17
N ILE A 136 4.78 5.74 -44.49
CA ILE A 136 4.67 4.64 -43.51
C ILE A 136 6.07 4.22 -43.05
N CYS A 137 6.98 3.92 -43.97
CA CYS A 137 8.30 3.38 -43.65
C CYS A 137 9.21 4.39 -42.95
N TYR A 138 9.25 5.65 -43.41
CA TYR A 138 10.23 6.63 -42.93
C TYR A 138 9.71 7.51 -41.80
N HIS A 139 8.40 7.52 -41.53
CA HIS A 139 7.83 8.33 -40.47
C HIS A 139 6.96 7.52 -39.50
N LEU A 140 5.89 6.89 -39.98
CA LEU A 140 4.94 6.23 -39.07
C LEU A 140 5.53 5.03 -38.34
N ILE A 141 6.33 4.19 -38.99
CA ILE A 141 7.02 3.06 -38.34
C ILE A 141 8.01 3.55 -37.27
N PRO A 142 8.92 4.50 -37.53
CA PRO A 142 9.79 5.08 -36.50
C PRO A 142 9.03 5.66 -35.31
N VAL A 143 7.95 6.43 -35.56
CA VAL A 143 7.14 7.01 -34.49
C VAL A 143 6.39 5.92 -33.70
N PHE A 144 5.90 4.87 -34.38
CA PHE A 144 5.30 3.72 -33.72
C PHE A 144 6.31 3.01 -32.81
N ILE A 145 7.54 2.78 -33.27
CA ILE A 145 8.63 2.20 -32.47
C ILE A 145 8.94 3.08 -31.26
N PHE A 146 8.98 4.41 -31.43
CA PHE A 146 9.09 5.36 -30.32
C PHE A 146 7.95 5.17 -29.30
N GLY A 147 6.70 5.06 -29.76
CA GLY A 147 5.55 4.80 -28.90
C GLY A 147 5.66 3.45 -28.14
N CYS A 148 6.14 2.39 -28.81
CA CYS A 148 6.43 1.11 -28.18
C CYS A 148 7.43 1.27 -27.03
N TYR A 149 8.50 2.02 -27.29
CA TYR A 149 9.55 2.30 -26.33
C TYR A 149 9.02 3.09 -25.12
N MET A 150 8.25 4.16 -25.36
CA MET A 150 7.62 4.96 -24.31
C MET A 150 6.76 4.11 -23.35
N VAL A 151 5.94 3.19 -23.88
CA VAL A 151 5.12 2.31 -23.04
C VAL A 151 5.99 1.35 -22.23
N ILE A 152 6.95 0.67 -22.86
CA ILE A 152 7.78 -0.34 -22.20
C ILE A 152 8.61 0.27 -21.07
N ILE A 153 9.30 1.39 -21.32
CA ILE A 153 10.21 1.97 -20.34
C ILE A 153 9.46 2.58 -19.17
N THR A 154 8.38 3.34 -19.46
CA THR A 154 7.60 3.99 -18.42
C THR A 154 7.00 2.93 -17.51
N PHE A 155 6.46 1.86 -18.08
CA PHE A 155 5.97 0.74 -17.29
C PHE A 155 7.08 0.12 -16.42
N LEU A 156 8.25 -0.20 -16.99
CA LEU A 156 9.34 -0.86 -16.26
C LEU A 156 10.08 0.00 -15.24
N HIS A 157 10.04 1.32 -15.40
CA HIS A 157 10.62 2.26 -14.44
C HIS A 157 9.71 2.46 -13.21
N HIS A 158 8.40 2.30 -13.39
CA HIS A 158 7.39 2.54 -12.34
C HIS A 158 6.79 1.27 -11.75
N THR A 159 7.10 0.10 -12.33
CA THR A 159 6.58 -1.18 -11.86
C THR A 159 7.68 -2.20 -11.66
N GLU A 160 7.80 -2.66 -10.43
CA GLU A 160 8.66 -3.77 -10.02
C GLU A 160 8.13 -4.35 -8.70
N ILE A 161 8.50 -5.59 -8.38
CA ILE A 161 7.98 -6.31 -7.20
C ILE A 161 8.34 -5.60 -5.88
N ASP A 162 9.48 -4.92 -5.82
CA ASP A 162 10.00 -4.23 -4.63
C ASP A 162 9.76 -2.71 -4.66
N VAL A 163 8.96 -2.22 -5.61
CA VAL A 163 8.55 -0.82 -5.67
C VAL A 163 7.19 -0.68 -4.98
N PRO A 164 7.14 -0.02 -3.82
CA PRO A 164 5.88 0.22 -3.11
C PRO A 164 5.02 1.28 -3.81
N TRP A 165 3.72 1.12 -3.67
CA TRP A 165 2.71 2.14 -3.97
C TRP A 165 2.09 2.59 -2.65
N TYR A 166 1.85 3.89 -2.52
CA TYR A 166 1.37 4.50 -1.27
C TYR A 166 -0.03 5.10 -1.46
N SER A 167 -0.85 5.04 -0.42
CA SER A 167 -2.07 5.85 -0.33
C SER A 167 -1.72 7.32 -0.16
N ASN A 168 -2.69 8.21 -0.36
CA ASN A 168 -2.52 9.63 -0.08
C ASN A 168 -1.96 9.94 1.31
N ASP A 169 -2.30 9.14 2.32
CA ASP A 169 -1.95 9.40 3.72
C ASP A 169 -0.53 8.91 4.07
N GLU A 170 -0.01 7.91 3.35
CA GLU A 170 1.35 7.38 3.52
C GLU A 170 2.36 7.93 2.51
N TRP A 171 1.88 8.72 1.54
CA TRP A 171 2.70 9.24 0.46
C TRP A 171 3.35 10.57 0.84
N ASP A 172 4.68 10.64 0.74
CA ASP A 172 5.42 11.89 0.67
C ASP A 172 6.15 12.03 -0.68
N TYR A 173 6.54 13.26 -1.00
CA TYR A 173 7.15 13.58 -2.30
C TYR A 173 8.43 12.80 -2.57
N VAL A 174 9.35 12.73 -1.60
CA VAL A 174 10.68 12.10 -1.77
C VAL A 174 10.53 10.59 -1.85
N GLN A 175 9.76 10.00 -0.95
CA GLN A 175 9.46 8.57 -0.92
C GLN A 175 8.77 8.12 -2.20
N GLY A 176 7.84 8.92 -2.72
CA GLY A 176 7.20 8.71 -4.02
C GLY A 176 8.19 8.74 -5.18
N GLN A 177 9.01 9.81 -5.28
CA GLN A 177 10.00 9.94 -6.36
C GLN A 177 11.04 8.81 -6.37
N LEU A 178 11.46 8.36 -5.18
CA LEU A 178 12.40 7.25 -5.05
C LEU A 178 11.80 5.88 -5.40
N SER A 179 10.48 5.77 -5.49
CA SER A 179 9.74 4.54 -5.82
C SER A 179 9.69 4.32 -7.33
N THR A 180 10.86 4.39 -7.94
CA THR A 180 11.15 4.14 -9.35
C THR A 180 12.39 3.26 -9.45
N VAL A 181 12.63 2.69 -10.63
CA VAL A 181 13.68 1.71 -10.86
C VAL A 181 14.62 2.18 -11.95
N ASP A 182 15.91 2.14 -11.65
CA ASP A 182 16.97 2.32 -12.61
C ASP A 182 17.19 1.04 -13.45
N ARG A 183 17.32 1.19 -14.77
CA ARG A 183 17.64 0.10 -15.71
C ARG A 183 18.59 0.60 -16.79
N HIS A 184 19.64 -0.16 -17.06
CA HIS A 184 20.53 0.13 -18.18
C HIS A 184 20.03 -0.56 -19.45
N TYR A 185 19.88 0.21 -20.54
CA TYR A 185 19.31 -0.29 -21.81
C TYR A 185 20.37 -0.77 -22.82
N GLY A 186 21.59 -1.04 -22.35
CA GLY A 186 22.69 -1.51 -23.19
C GLY A 186 23.10 -0.43 -24.19
N HIS A 187 23.33 -0.83 -25.45
CA HIS A 187 23.80 0.06 -26.51
C HIS A 187 22.86 1.22 -26.83
N VAL A 188 21.57 1.10 -26.50
CA VAL A 188 20.60 2.18 -26.74
C VAL A 188 20.46 3.12 -25.55
N HIS A 189 21.17 2.90 -24.43
CA HIS A 189 21.00 3.70 -23.20
C HIS A 189 21.27 5.20 -23.40
N SER A 190 22.30 5.57 -24.15
CA SER A 190 22.58 6.97 -24.47
C SER A 190 21.61 7.54 -25.51
N ILE A 191 21.12 6.72 -26.45
CA ILE A 191 20.18 7.13 -27.51
C ILE A 191 18.84 7.56 -26.91
N ILE A 192 18.44 6.93 -25.81
CA ILE A 192 17.21 7.22 -25.08
C ILE A 192 17.41 8.30 -24.01
N HIS A 193 18.48 9.08 -24.13
CA HIS A 193 18.84 10.16 -23.21
C HIS A 193 19.12 9.69 -21.78
N SER A 194 19.69 8.49 -21.61
CA SER A 194 20.04 7.89 -20.31
C SER A 194 18.87 7.87 -19.31
N ILE A 195 17.63 7.91 -19.79
CA ILE A 195 16.41 7.97 -18.96
C ILE A 195 16.26 6.76 -18.03
N GLY A 196 17.03 5.70 -18.30
CA GLY A 196 17.15 4.54 -17.42
C GLY A 196 17.74 4.84 -16.04
N THR A 197 18.30 6.02 -15.78
CA THR A 197 18.62 6.50 -14.42
C THR A 197 17.43 7.23 -13.81
N HIS A 198 16.32 6.50 -13.69
CA HIS A 198 15.00 7.08 -13.49
C HIS A 198 14.77 7.62 -12.07
N GLN A 199 15.46 7.08 -11.05
CA GLN A 199 15.33 7.59 -9.68
C GLN A 199 15.74 9.05 -9.56
N ILE A 200 16.86 9.42 -10.19
CA ILE A 200 17.35 10.80 -10.17
C ILE A 200 16.60 11.70 -11.13
N HIS A 201 16.17 11.17 -12.27
CA HIS A 201 15.25 11.88 -13.15
C HIS A 201 13.97 12.31 -12.40
N HIS A 202 13.41 11.43 -11.56
CA HIS A 202 12.24 11.75 -10.74
C HIS A 202 12.54 12.71 -9.60
N LEU A 203 13.60 12.45 -8.83
CA LEU A 203 13.94 13.26 -7.67
C LEU A 203 14.36 14.68 -8.07
N PHE A 204 15.07 14.82 -9.20
CA PHE A 204 15.62 16.07 -9.69
C PHE A 204 15.39 16.23 -11.20
N THR A 205 14.12 16.40 -11.60
CA THR A 205 13.69 16.66 -13.00
C THR A 205 14.38 17.84 -13.70
N LYS A 206 15.12 18.67 -12.97
CA LYS A 206 15.91 19.79 -13.52
C LYS A 206 17.30 19.37 -14.01
N VAL A 207 17.81 18.22 -13.59
CA VAL A 207 19.10 17.71 -14.05
C VAL A 207 18.95 17.33 -15.53
N PRO A 208 19.75 17.92 -16.43
CA PRO A 208 19.66 17.59 -17.85
C PRO A 208 20.15 16.17 -18.10
N HIS A 209 19.63 15.53 -19.15
CA HIS A 209 19.91 14.12 -19.43
C HIS A 209 21.41 13.78 -19.53
N TYR A 210 22.25 14.72 -19.96
CA TYR A 210 23.68 14.52 -20.18
C TYR A 210 24.49 14.57 -18.87
N HIS A 211 23.87 14.99 -17.75
CA HIS A 211 24.42 14.87 -16.40
C HIS A 211 23.66 13.86 -15.53
N LEU A 212 22.64 13.17 -16.06
CA LEU A 212 21.85 12.23 -15.28
C LEU A 212 22.67 11.05 -14.77
N GLU A 213 23.57 10.49 -15.60
CA GLU A 213 24.46 9.39 -15.18
C GLU A 213 25.41 9.83 -14.06
N GLU A 214 26.06 10.98 -14.23
CA GLU A 214 26.95 11.57 -13.23
C GLU A 214 26.21 11.82 -11.89
N ALA A 215 25.04 12.46 -11.93
CA ALA A 215 24.22 12.71 -10.75
C ALA A 215 23.78 11.40 -10.07
N THR A 216 23.50 10.37 -10.87
CA THR A 216 23.12 9.04 -10.38
C THR A 216 24.28 8.33 -9.72
N GLU A 217 25.50 8.47 -10.21
CA GLU A 217 26.68 7.94 -9.51
C GLU A 217 26.87 8.58 -8.13
N TYR A 218 26.72 9.90 -8.02
CA TYR A 218 26.80 10.59 -6.73
C TYR A 218 25.70 10.12 -5.76
N PHE A 219 24.47 9.99 -6.26
CA PHE A 219 23.36 9.45 -5.46
C PHE A 219 23.62 8.03 -4.97
N ARG A 220 24.09 7.13 -5.85
CA ARG A 220 24.39 5.74 -5.49
C ARG A 220 25.50 5.64 -4.44
N LYS A 221 26.52 6.51 -4.51
CA LYS A 221 27.59 6.60 -3.52
C LYS A 221 27.08 7.12 -2.17
N ALA A 222 26.24 8.14 -2.18
CA ALA A 222 25.72 8.78 -0.96
C ALA A 222 24.62 7.94 -0.27
N PHE A 223 23.75 7.28 -1.04
CA PHE A 223 22.55 6.60 -0.55
C PHE A 223 22.40 5.17 -1.10
N PRO A 224 23.39 4.28 -0.90
CA PRO A 224 23.38 2.94 -1.51
C PRO A 224 22.17 2.09 -1.13
N HIS A 225 21.58 2.33 0.04
CA HIS A 225 20.40 1.61 0.55
C HIS A 225 19.07 2.03 -0.11
N LEU A 226 19.04 3.16 -0.84
CA LEU A 226 17.86 3.65 -1.57
C LEU A 226 17.91 3.31 -3.06
N VAL A 227 19.02 2.73 -3.52
CA VAL A 227 19.25 2.40 -4.93
C VAL A 227 18.36 1.24 -5.35
N ARG A 228 17.57 1.44 -6.39
CA ARG A 228 16.73 0.43 -7.02
C ARG A 228 17.21 0.18 -8.43
N LEU A 229 18.23 -0.66 -8.58
CA LEU A 229 18.83 -0.99 -9.87
C LEU A 229 18.45 -2.40 -10.31
N LYS A 230 18.00 -2.57 -11.56
CA LYS A 230 17.72 -3.88 -12.15
C LYS A 230 18.55 -4.10 -13.42
N HIS A 231 19.17 -5.28 -13.51
CA HIS A 231 19.99 -5.72 -14.64
C HIS A 231 19.31 -6.79 -15.52
N GLU A 232 18.05 -7.12 -15.23
CA GLU A 232 17.30 -8.09 -16.02
C GLU A 232 17.06 -7.59 -17.46
N ARG A 233 16.90 -8.52 -18.41
CA ARG A 233 16.61 -8.21 -19.81
C ARG A 233 15.24 -7.54 -19.94
N ILE A 234 15.17 -6.45 -20.71
CA ILE A 234 13.99 -5.58 -20.84
C ILE A 234 12.72 -6.34 -21.23
N ILE A 235 12.74 -7.12 -22.33
CA ILE A 235 11.54 -7.79 -22.84
C ILE A 235 11.02 -8.88 -21.88
N PRO A 236 11.87 -9.80 -21.36
CA PRO A 236 11.43 -10.74 -20.32
C PRO A 236 10.89 -10.06 -19.07
N SER A 237 11.55 -9.00 -18.58
CA SER A 237 11.05 -8.25 -17.42
C SER A 237 9.72 -7.57 -17.70
N PHE A 238 9.53 -7.01 -18.90
CA PHE A 238 8.27 -6.39 -19.31
C PHE A 238 7.13 -7.41 -19.29
N LEU A 239 7.32 -8.60 -19.88
CA LEU A 239 6.30 -9.66 -19.89
C LEU A 239 6.00 -10.20 -18.48
N LYS A 240 7.04 -10.38 -17.66
CA LYS A 240 6.93 -10.81 -16.25
C LYS A 240 6.13 -9.79 -15.44
N MET A 241 6.53 -8.51 -15.50
CA MET A 241 5.89 -7.45 -14.75
C MET A 241 4.48 -7.16 -15.26
N PHE A 242 4.23 -7.27 -16.56
CA PHE A 242 2.89 -7.19 -17.13
C PHE A 242 1.95 -8.25 -16.53
N LYS A 243 2.40 -9.51 -16.49
CA LYS A 243 1.61 -10.60 -15.89
C LYS A 243 1.31 -10.33 -14.42
N ILE A 244 2.31 -9.85 -13.66
CA ILE A 244 2.15 -9.50 -12.24
C ILE A 244 1.17 -8.33 -12.09
N PHE A 245 1.29 -7.29 -12.92
CA PHE A 245 0.40 -6.13 -12.91
C PHE A 245 -1.04 -6.55 -13.15
N ILE A 246 -1.32 -7.36 -14.18
CA ILE A 246 -2.69 -7.85 -14.43
C ILE A 246 -3.26 -8.67 -13.25
N GLN A 247 -2.41 -9.44 -12.55
CA GLN A 247 -2.82 -10.21 -11.38
C GLN A 247 -3.04 -9.36 -10.12
N GLN A 248 -2.42 -8.18 -10.03
CA GLN A 248 -2.34 -7.38 -8.81
C GLN A 248 -2.91 -5.96 -8.97
N ARG A 249 -3.44 -5.62 -10.15
CA ARG A 249 -4.00 -4.30 -10.47
C ARG A 249 -5.25 -3.95 -9.66
N THR A 250 -5.89 -4.93 -9.02
CA THR A 250 -7.08 -4.72 -8.18
C THR A 250 -6.78 -5.11 -6.74
N VAL A 251 -7.02 -4.19 -5.82
CA VAL A 251 -6.99 -4.47 -4.37
C VAL A 251 -8.43 -4.79 -3.95
N GLY A 252 -8.72 -6.06 -3.61
CA GLY A 252 -10.06 -6.55 -3.19
C GLY A 252 -10.34 -6.35 -1.70
N ASN A 253 -11.56 -6.67 -1.24
CA ASN A 253 -12.11 -6.46 0.12
C ASN A 253 -12.24 -7.78 0.94
N ASP A 254 -11.55 -7.86 2.08
CA ASP A 254 -11.60 -8.92 3.09
C ASP A 254 -11.32 -8.24 4.45
N VAL A 255 -12.16 -8.49 5.45
CA VAL A 255 -12.18 -7.78 6.75
C VAL A 255 -12.05 -8.78 7.89
N ARG A 256 -10.99 -8.63 8.70
CA ARG A 256 -10.70 -9.44 9.89
C ARG A 256 -11.33 -8.80 11.11
N GLY A 257 -12.01 -9.59 11.93
CA GLY A 257 -12.73 -9.13 13.12
C GLY A 257 -11.89 -8.41 14.17
N ASP A 258 -10.59 -8.75 14.27
CA ASP A 258 -9.63 -8.13 15.20
C ASP A 258 -9.53 -6.61 15.05
N ARG A 259 -9.58 -6.12 13.81
CA ARG A 259 -9.46 -4.69 13.51
C ARG A 259 -10.76 -3.97 13.83
N MET A 260 -11.91 -4.62 13.61
CA MET A 260 -13.23 -4.05 13.94
C MET A 260 -13.35 -3.82 15.44
N TRP A 261 -12.87 -4.80 16.22
CA TRP A 261 -12.86 -4.72 17.67
C TRP A 261 -11.95 -3.60 18.20
N SER A 262 -10.74 -3.50 17.65
CA SER A 262 -9.75 -2.50 18.09
C SER A 262 -10.26 -1.06 17.91
N PHE A 263 -10.88 -0.78 16.75
CA PHE A 263 -11.55 0.48 16.47
C PHE A 263 -12.73 0.73 17.43
N ALA A 264 -13.57 -0.28 17.61
CA ALA A 264 -14.79 -0.17 18.39
C ALA A 264 -14.52 0.16 19.87
N VAL A 265 -13.50 -0.46 20.45
CA VAL A 265 -13.07 -0.24 21.84
C VAL A 265 -12.74 1.23 22.11
N ALA A 266 -12.09 1.92 21.17
CA ALA A 266 -11.80 3.33 21.35
C ALA A 266 -13.08 4.18 21.42
N ILE A 267 -14.05 3.93 20.54
CA ILE A 267 -15.35 4.63 20.56
C ILE A 267 -16.13 4.31 21.83
N TYR A 268 -16.05 3.07 22.34
CA TYR A 268 -16.66 2.72 23.62
C TYR A 268 -16.05 3.50 24.77
N PHE A 269 -14.73 3.65 24.84
CA PHE A 269 -14.09 4.48 25.87
C PHE A 269 -14.49 5.95 25.76
N ILE A 270 -14.58 6.51 24.55
CA ILE A 270 -15.07 7.89 24.34
C ILE A 270 -16.50 8.04 24.84
N THR A 271 -17.37 7.06 24.55
CA THR A 271 -18.77 7.07 24.96
C THR A 271 -18.93 6.94 26.48
N LEU A 272 -18.14 6.07 27.11
CA LEU A 272 -18.17 5.86 28.56
C LEU A 272 -17.58 7.04 29.35
N ASN A 273 -16.79 7.91 28.74
CA ASN A 273 -16.17 9.08 29.39
C ASN A 273 -16.66 10.42 28.83
N ASP A 274 -17.86 10.47 28.24
CA ASP A 274 -18.52 11.69 27.76
C ASP A 274 -17.64 12.55 26.83
N GLY A 275 -16.92 11.89 25.92
CA GLY A 275 -16.06 12.55 24.94
C GLY A 275 -14.61 12.72 25.38
N ASN A 276 -14.26 12.40 26.63
CA ASN A 276 -12.88 12.49 27.11
C ASN A 276 -12.01 11.36 26.53
N LEU A 277 -10.88 11.75 25.93
CA LEU A 277 -9.92 10.84 25.29
C LEU A 277 -8.93 10.18 26.26
N GLN A 278 -8.93 10.55 27.55
CA GLN A 278 -7.96 10.09 28.53
C GLN A 278 -7.90 8.56 28.63
N MET A 279 -9.05 7.88 28.70
CA MET A 279 -9.08 6.42 28.79
C MET A 279 -8.68 5.73 27.48
N VAL A 280 -8.91 6.36 26.33
CA VAL A 280 -8.41 5.88 25.03
C VAL A 280 -6.88 5.96 25.00
N ALA A 281 -6.33 7.10 25.41
CA ALA A 281 -4.88 7.30 25.48
C ALA A 281 -4.23 6.35 26.49
N LEU A 282 -4.83 6.14 27.66
CA LEU A 282 -4.35 5.21 28.67
C LEU A 282 -4.40 3.75 28.16
N ASN A 283 -5.48 3.36 27.49
CA ASN A 283 -5.59 2.05 26.86
C ASN A 283 -4.46 1.81 25.85
N GLY A 284 -4.23 2.75 24.93
CA GLY A 284 -3.14 2.67 23.96
C GLY A 284 -1.76 2.60 24.63
N LEU A 285 -1.52 3.43 25.65
CA LEU A 285 -0.26 3.43 26.40
C LEU A 285 0.00 2.09 27.09
N VAL A 286 -0.99 1.56 27.82
CA VAL A 286 -0.86 0.30 28.57
C VAL A 286 -0.66 -0.88 27.63
N ILE A 287 -1.42 -0.95 26.52
CA ILE A 287 -1.23 -2.00 25.52
C ILE A 287 0.18 -1.94 24.93
N ASN A 288 0.66 -0.76 24.53
CA ASN A 288 1.99 -0.61 23.95
C ASN A 288 3.11 -0.97 24.94
N ILE A 289 3.01 -0.53 26.20
CA ILE A 289 3.96 -0.92 27.26
C ILE A 289 3.92 -2.44 27.45
N ALA A 290 2.74 -3.06 27.52
CA ALA A 290 2.62 -4.50 27.67
C ALA A 290 3.24 -5.25 26.48
N VAL A 291 3.01 -4.79 25.23
CA VAL A 291 3.65 -5.38 24.05
C VAL A 291 5.18 -5.27 24.14
N ILE A 292 5.73 -4.12 24.52
CA ILE A 292 7.18 -3.93 24.69
C ILE A 292 7.76 -4.89 25.75
N LEU A 293 7.05 -5.08 26.86
CA LEU A 293 7.52 -5.91 27.98
C LEU A 293 7.36 -7.42 27.70
N PHE A 294 6.27 -7.82 27.05
CA PHE A 294 5.86 -9.22 26.95
C PHE A 294 6.01 -9.84 25.55
N ALA A 295 6.26 -9.07 24.48
CA ALA A 295 6.36 -9.64 23.13
C ALA A 295 7.48 -10.69 22.99
N SER A 296 8.62 -10.48 23.64
CA SER A 296 9.72 -11.46 23.65
C SER A 296 9.32 -12.75 24.35
N ILE A 297 8.61 -12.66 25.47
CA ILE A 297 8.08 -13.79 26.24
C ILE A 297 7.05 -14.58 25.42
N ILE A 298 6.18 -13.86 24.69
CA ILE A 298 5.22 -14.47 23.77
C ILE A 298 5.94 -15.18 22.62
N GLY A 299 6.98 -14.57 22.03
CA GLY A 299 7.81 -15.21 21.01
C GLY A 299 8.46 -16.50 21.50
N ASP A 300 9.13 -16.45 22.66
CA ASP A 300 9.72 -17.62 23.32
C ASP A 300 8.68 -18.73 23.57
N TRP A 301 7.47 -18.35 23.97
CA TRP A 301 6.37 -19.28 24.19
C TRP A 301 5.87 -19.91 22.89
N VAL A 302 5.76 -19.15 21.80
CA VAL A 302 5.40 -19.65 20.46
C VAL A 302 6.46 -20.65 19.99
N ASP A 303 7.74 -20.35 20.19
CA ASP A 303 8.86 -21.22 19.79
C ASP A 303 8.89 -22.55 20.55
N LYS A 304 8.50 -22.54 21.83
CA LYS A 304 8.47 -23.74 22.69
C LYS A 304 7.17 -24.55 22.59
N THR A 305 6.14 -23.99 21.96
CA THR A 305 4.82 -24.63 21.86
C THR A 305 4.68 -25.31 20.49
N PRO A 306 4.09 -26.53 20.42
CA PRO A 306 3.76 -27.16 19.15
C PRO A 306 2.92 -26.23 18.26
N ARG A 307 3.25 -26.17 16.97
CA ARG A 307 2.71 -25.20 15.99
C ARG A 307 1.19 -25.03 16.05
N ILE A 308 0.44 -26.12 15.90
CA ILE A 308 -1.03 -26.09 15.96
C ILE A 308 -1.55 -25.76 17.37
N GLY A 309 -0.85 -26.18 18.41
CA GLY A 309 -1.20 -25.87 19.79
C GLY A 309 -1.03 -24.40 20.13
N ALA A 310 0.02 -23.76 19.59
CA ALA A 310 0.28 -22.34 19.78
C ALA A 310 -0.84 -21.49 19.17
N VAL A 311 -1.19 -21.74 17.90
CA VAL A 311 -2.26 -21.03 17.20
C VAL A 311 -3.61 -21.23 17.89
N ARG A 312 -3.98 -22.47 18.24
CA ARG A 312 -5.26 -22.74 18.93
C ARG A 312 -5.38 -22.01 20.26
N LYS A 313 -4.36 -22.11 21.13
CA LYS A 313 -4.37 -21.45 22.45
C LYS A 313 -4.44 -19.93 22.30
N ALA A 314 -3.66 -19.35 21.37
CA ALA A 314 -3.69 -17.93 21.09
C ALA A 314 -5.09 -17.46 20.63
N LEU A 315 -5.69 -18.16 19.67
CA LEU A 315 -7.03 -17.82 19.17
C LEU A 315 -8.12 -17.92 20.24
N TYR A 316 -8.08 -18.95 21.09
CA TYR A 316 -9.03 -19.10 22.21
C TYR A 316 -8.88 -17.97 23.23
N VAL A 317 -7.65 -17.66 23.67
CA VAL A 317 -7.40 -16.59 24.65
C VAL A 317 -7.85 -15.24 24.09
N GLN A 318 -7.53 -14.98 22.81
CA GLN A 318 -7.93 -13.75 22.14
C GLN A 318 -9.45 -13.60 22.08
N ASN A 319 -10.15 -14.60 21.55
CA ASN A 319 -11.61 -14.54 21.37
C ASN A 319 -12.35 -14.52 22.72
N LEU A 320 -11.88 -15.27 23.71
CA LEU A 320 -12.44 -15.21 25.06
C LEU A 320 -12.28 -13.80 25.66
N SER A 321 -11.11 -13.19 25.51
CA SER A 321 -10.86 -11.83 26.00
C SER A 321 -11.79 -10.82 25.32
N VAL A 322 -11.94 -10.90 23.99
CA VAL A 322 -12.85 -10.03 23.22
C VAL A 322 -14.31 -10.23 23.62
N ALA A 323 -14.77 -11.47 23.78
CA ALA A 323 -16.14 -11.77 24.18
C ALA A 323 -16.46 -11.27 25.60
N LEU A 324 -15.53 -11.43 26.55
CA LEU A 324 -15.66 -10.89 27.90
C LEU A 324 -15.70 -9.36 27.88
N MET A 325 -14.82 -8.72 27.11
CA MET A 325 -14.84 -7.26 26.96
C MET A 325 -16.16 -6.78 26.37
N ALA A 326 -16.71 -7.46 25.36
CA ALA A 326 -18.00 -7.11 24.77
C ALA A 326 -19.15 -7.18 25.79
N GLY A 327 -19.22 -8.25 26.58
CA GLY A 327 -20.21 -8.36 27.65
C GLY A 327 -20.10 -7.23 28.68
N ILE A 328 -18.87 -6.90 29.09
CA ILE A 328 -18.59 -5.82 30.04
C ILE A 328 -18.95 -4.45 29.44
N VAL A 329 -18.60 -4.19 28.18
CA VAL A 329 -18.95 -2.95 27.46
C VAL A 329 -20.46 -2.80 27.33
N VAL A 330 -21.18 -3.86 26.94
CA VAL A 330 -22.65 -3.81 26.83
C VAL A 330 -23.28 -3.49 28.17
N PHE A 331 -22.84 -4.16 29.24
CA PHE A 331 -23.28 -3.86 30.60
C PHE A 331 -23.00 -2.40 30.98
N ALA A 332 -21.78 -1.91 30.73
CA ALA A 332 -21.40 -0.54 31.05
C ALA A 332 -22.21 0.50 30.26
N LEU A 333 -22.49 0.24 28.98
CA LEU A 333 -23.26 1.14 28.12
C LEU A 333 -24.75 1.18 28.50
N LEU A 334 -25.34 0.05 28.89
CA LEU A 334 -26.76 -0.02 29.28
C LEU A 334 -27.03 0.58 30.66
N TYR A 335 -26.08 0.47 31.59
CA TYR A 335 -26.26 0.90 32.99
C TYR A 335 -25.45 2.14 33.38
N LYS A 336 -24.85 2.86 32.41
CA LYS A 336 -23.94 3.99 32.65
C LYS A 336 -24.45 4.98 33.72
N SER A 337 -25.68 5.49 33.54
CA SER A 337 -26.28 6.48 34.45
C SER A 337 -26.45 5.96 35.87
N HIS A 338 -26.87 4.69 36.03
CA HIS A 338 -26.97 4.05 37.34
C HIS A 338 -25.60 3.86 38.00
N LEU A 339 -24.57 3.49 37.23
CA LEU A 339 -23.22 3.29 37.74
C LEU A 339 -22.58 4.60 38.24
N GLU A 340 -22.85 5.71 37.55
CA GLU A 340 -22.37 7.04 37.94
C GLU A 340 -23.03 7.54 39.22
N ILE A 341 -24.35 7.35 39.34
CA ILE A 341 -25.13 7.83 40.50
C ILE A 341 -24.86 6.99 41.74
N VAL A 342 -24.93 5.65 41.64
CA VAL A 342 -24.88 4.75 42.81
C VAL A 342 -23.45 4.62 43.35
N TRP A 343 -22.45 4.56 42.47
CA TRP A 343 -21.05 4.31 42.84
C TRP A 343 -20.15 5.53 42.71
N LYS A 344 -20.71 6.72 42.51
CA LYS A 344 -19.98 7.98 42.30
C LYS A 344 -18.88 7.85 41.22
N GLY A 345 -19.12 7.04 40.20
CA GLY A 345 -18.18 6.78 39.09
C GLY A 345 -17.03 5.80 39.38
N TYR A 346 -16.76 5.39 40.63
CA TYR A 346 -15.64 4.47 40.94
C TYR A 346 -15.79 3.09 40.30
N PHE A 347 -17.01 2.57 40.23
CA PHE A 347 -17.26 1.27 39.60
C PHE A 347 -17.11 1.34 38.06
N LEU A 348 -17.47 2.46 37.45
CA LEU A 348 -17.25 2.70 36.02
C LEU A 348 -15.74 2.75 35.70
N LEU A 349 -14.95 3.42 36.55
CA LEU A 349 -13.49 3.41 36.45
C LEU A 349 -12.91 1.99 36.57
N PHE A 350 -13.39 1.19 37.53
CA PHE A 350 -12.97 -0.20 37.66
C PHE A 350 -13.27 -1.02 36.39
N ILE A 351 -14.46 -0.86 35.81
CA ILE A 351 -14.82 -1.48 34.53
C ILE A 351 -13.85 -1.08 33.42
N GLN A 352 -13.51 0.21 33.31
CA GLN A 352 -12.60 0.70 32.28
C GLN A 352 -11.18 0.12 32.45
N VAL A 353 -10.68 0.02 33.69
CA VAL A 353 -9.39 -0.64 33.98
C VAL A 353 -9.44 -2.13 33.63
N LEU A 354 -10.54 -2.81 33.93
CA LEU A 354 -10.73 -4.21 33.56
C LEU A 354 -10.77 -4.41 32.03
N LEU A 355 -11.39 -3.49 31.29
CA LEU A 355 -11.39 -3.50 29.82
C LEU A 355 -9.98 -3.33 29.25
N ILE A 356 -9.17 -2.42 29.81
CA ILE A 356 -7.76 -2.24 29.41
C ILE A 356 -6.98 -3.53 29.68
N PHE A 357 -7.16 -4.15 30.85
CA PHE A 357 -6.49 -5.39 31.22
C PHE A 357 -6.82 -6.52 30.25
N LEU A 358 -8.10 -6.75 29.94
CA LEU A 358 -8.52 -7.74 28.95
C LEU A 358 -8.02 -7.41 27.53
N GLY A 359 -7.96 -6.11 27.19
CA GLY A 359 -7.38 -5.63 25.94
C GLY A 359 -5.92 -6.06 25.78
N VAL A 360 -5.11 -5.98 26.84
CA VAL A 360 -3.73 -6.48 26.84
C VAL A 360 -3.66 -7.96 26.50
N PHE A 361 -4.48 -8.81 27.11
CA PHE A 361 -4.49 -10.25 26.81
C PHE A 361 -4.92 -10.53 25.37
N ALA A 362 -5.96 -9.83 24.88
CA ALA A 362 -6.42 -9.95 23.51
C ALA A 362 -5.32 -9.58 22.51
N THR A 363 -4.61 -8.47 22.74
CA THR A 363 -3.52 -8.01 21.87
C THR A 363 -2.32 -8.96 21.90
N LEU A 364 -1.87 -9.39 23.08
CA LEU A 364 -0.74 -10.32 23.20
C LEU A 364 -1.05 -11.67 22.54
N ALA A 365 -2.28 -12.17 22.68
CA ALA A 365 -2.73 -13.39 22.02
C ALA A 365 -2.81 -13.23 20.49
N SER A 366 -3.30 -12.10 19.99
CA SER A 366 -3.29 -11.78 18.54
C SER A 366 -1.86 -11.76 17.98
N ILE A 367 -0.91 -11.15 18.70
CA ILE A 367 0.51 -11.16 18.33
C ILE A 367 1.06 -12.59 18.31
N ALA A 368 0.75 -13.40 19.31
CA ALA A 368 1.18 -14.79 19.37
C ALA A 368 0.72 -15.61 18.15
N SER A 369 -0.55 -15.46 17.76
CA SER A 369 -1.12 -16.10 16.57
C SER A 369 -0.42 -15.62 15.29
N LYS A 370 -0.24 -14.30 15.14
CA LYS A 370 0.44 -13.70 13.98
C LYS A 370 1.89 -14.16 13.85
N VAL A 371 2.65 -14.22 14.94
CA VAL A 371 4.03 -14.71 14.93
C VAL A 371 4.06 -16.20 14.56
N ALA A 372 3.21 -17.02 15.18
CA ALA A 372 3.14 -18.45 14.90
C ALA A 372 2.86 -18.72 13.41
N ILE A 373 1.96 -17.97 12.77
CA ILE A 373 1.62 -18.19 11.37
C ILE A 373 2.64 -17.53 10.44
N SER A 374 2.84 -16.22 10.57
CA SER A 374 3.59 -15.44 9.58
C SER A 374 5.10 -15.62 9.66
N LYS A 375 5.64 -15.93 10.86
CA LYS A 375 7.07 -16.05 11.09
C LYS A 375 7.54 -17.50 11.27
N ASP A 376 6.64 -18.40 11.69
CA ASP A 376 6.97 -19.84 11.80
C ASP A 376 6.33 -20.67 10.67
N TRP A 377 5.01 -20.75 10.54
CA TRP A 377 4.38 -21.67 9.57
C TRP A 377 4.71 -21.33 8.11
N ILE A 378 4.54 -20.07 7.70
CA ILE A 378 4.78 -19.67 6.31
C ILE A 378 6.25 -19.89 5.93
N VAL A 379 7.18 -19.58 6.85
CA VAL A 379 8.61 -19.79 6.66
C VAL A 379 8.95 -21.27 6.60
N ALA A 380 8.32 -22.12 7.43
CA ALA A 380 8.51 -23.56 7.38
C ALA A 380 8.02 -24.16 6.06
N ILE A 381 6.85 -23.75 5.57
CA ILE A 381 6.25 -24.30 4.34
C ILE A 381 6.99 -23.82 3.08
N TYR A 382 7.33 -22.53 3.00
CA TYR A 382 7.87 -21.92 1.79
C TYR A 382 9.33 -21.49 1.89
N GLY A 383 10.04 -21.76 3.00
CA GLY A 383 11.42 -21.32 3.21
C GLY A 383 12.41 -21.76 2.13
N HIS A 384 12.16 -22.90 1.50
CA HIS A 384 12.95 -23.41 0.37
C HIS A 384 12.66 -22.67 -0.95
N ASN A 385 11.51 -22.03 -1.09
CA ASN A 385 11.09 -21.29 -2.29
C ASN A 385 10.86 -19.82 -1.95
N GLN A 386 11.93 -19.04 -2.04
CA GLN A 386 11.96 -17.60 -1.73
C GLN A 386 10.90 -16.79 -2.50
N GLN A 387 10.58 -17.19 -3.74
CA GLN A 387 9.54 -16.53 -4.53
C GLN A 387 8.13 -16.77 -3.94
N LYS A 388 7.79 -18.02 -3.60
CA LYS A 388 6.50 -18.33 -2.96
C LYS A 388 6.41 -17.70 -1.57
N LEU A 389 7.49 -17.72 -0.79
CA LEU A 389 7.57 -17.07 0.52
C LEU A 389 7.27 -15.56 0.42
N ALA A 390 7.90 -14.87 -0.53
CA ALA A 390 7.67 -13.45 -0.75
C ALA A 390 6.22 -13.15 -1.19
N LEU A 391 5.67 -13.95 -2.11
CA LEU A 391 4.28 -13.81 -2.57
C LEU A 391 3.27 -14.03 -1.45
N THR A 392 3.46 -15.06 -0.62
CA THR A 392 2.57 -15.34 0.52
C THR A 392 2.67 -14.25 1.58
N ASN A 393 3.88 -13.76 1.89
CA ASN A 393 4.07 -12.64 2.82
C ASN A 393 3.39 -11.36 2.31
N ALA A 394 3.51 -11.06 1.01
CA ALA A 394 2.84 -9.92 0.39
C ALA A 394 1.31 -10.07 0.44
N ALA A 395 0.77 -11.26 0.17
CA ALA A 395 -0.66 -11.53 0.27
C ALA A 395 -1.18 -11.35 1.71
N MET A 396 -0.46 -11.86 2.72
CA MET A 396 -0.81 -11.66 4.13
C MET A 396 -0.81 -10.18 4.52
N ARG A 397 0.18 -9.42 4.05
CA ARG A 397 0.24 -7.97 4.29
C ARG A 397 -0.90 -7.21 3.63
N ARG A 398 -1.32 -7.62 2.42
CA ARG A 398 -2.49 -7.03 1.73
C ARG A 398 -3.77 -7.26 2.51
N ILE A 399 -3.99 -8.48 2.97
CA ILE A 399 -5.14 -8.81 3.83
C ILE A 399 -5.09 -7.92 5.08
N ASP A 400 -3.96 -7.85 5.79
CA ASP A 400 -3.87 -7.02 6.99
C ASP A 400 -4.18 -5.54 6.72
N LEU A 401 -3.63 -4.93 5.66
CA LEU A 401 -3.87 -3.53 5.32
C LEU A 401 -5.32 -3.25 4.92
N LEU A 402 -5.93 -4.17 4.18
CA LEU A 402 -7.31 -4.07 3.77
C LEU A 402 -8.28 -4.17 4.96
N THR A 403 -7.98 -5.10 5.85
CA THR A 403 -8.76 -5.30 7.07
C THR A 403 -8.60 -4.14 8.04
N ASN A 404 -7.47 -3.41 8.00
CA ASN A 404 -7.34 -2.14 8.70
C ASN A 404 -8.39 -1.18 8.14
N VAL A 405 -8.37 -0.83 6.86
CA VAL A 405 -9.28 0.19 6.29
C VAL A 405 -10.77 -0.14 6.48
N LEU A 406 -11.16 -1.37 6.20
CA LEU A 406 -12.58 -1.73 6.16
C LEU A 406 -13.19 -1.93 7.54
N ALA A 407 -12.39 -2.30 8.53
CA ALA A 407 -12.90 -2.62 9.85
C ALA A 407 -13.49 -1.41 10.61
N PRO A 408 -12.82 -0.25 10.70
CA PRO A 408 -13.37 1.02 11.14
C PRO A 408 -14.66 1.40 10.44
N LEU A 409 -14.72 1.22 9.12
CA LEU A 409 -15.88 1.57 8.32
C LEU A 409 -17.09 0.72 8.72
N VAL A 410 -16.92 -0.60 8.80
CA VAL A 410 -17.99 -1.52 9.19
C VAL A 410 -18.40 -1.30 10.64
N ALA A 411 -17.44 -1.24 11.57
CA ALA A 411 -17.73 -1.04 12.99
C ALA A 411 -18.39 0.33 13.25
N GLY A 412 -17.89 1.39 12.62
CA GLY A 412 -18.45 2.73 12.67
C GLY A 412 -19.86 2.80 12.09
N GLY A 413 -20.10 2.14 10.94
CA GLY A 413 -21.42 2.03 10.34
C GLY A 413 -22.42 1.33 11.27
N ILE A 414 -22.05 0.19 11.87
CA ILE A 414 -22.91 -0.51 12.83
C ILE A 414 -23.24 0.40 14.04
N MET A 415 -22.26 1.14 14.55
CA MET A 415 -22.48 2.08 15.66
C MET A 415 -23.40 3.23 15.29
N ALA A 416 -23.26 3.77 14.09
CA ALA A 416 -24.02 4.92 13.60
C ALA A 416 -25.47 4.57 13.28
N PHE A 417 -25.72 3.42 12.65
CA PHE A 417 -27.04 3.04 12.14
C PHE A 417 -27.85 2.12 13.05
N ILE A 418 -27.20 1.37 13.95
CA ILE A 418 -27.89 0.44 14.85
C ILE A 418 -27.87 0.98 16.27
N SER A 419 -26.76 0.77 16.98
CA SER A 419 -26.47 1.40 18.28
C SER A 419 -25.09 0.97 18.75
N ARG A 420 -24.54 1.69 19.73
CA ARG A 420 -23.22 1.39 20.31
C ARG A 420 -23.22 0.06 21.07
N TRP A 421 -24.25 -0.27 21.84
CA TRP A 421 -24.31 -1.56 22.55
C TRP A 421 -24.56 -2.73 21.58
N ALA A 422 -25.41 -2.55 20.56
CA ALA A 422 -25.63 -3.58 19.54
C ALA A 422 -24.36 -3.84 18.73
N SER A 423 -23.57 -2.80 18.45
CA SER A 423 -22.28 -2.96 17.78
C SER A 423 -21.32 -3.87 18.55
N ALA A 424 -21.29 -3.79 19.89
CA ALA A 424 -20.42 -4.62 20.71
C ALA A 424 -20.81 -6.10 20.61
N LEU A 425 -22.12 -6.39 20.63
CA LEU A 425 -22.65 -7.75 20.46
C LEU A 425 -22.39 -8.29 19.04
N LEU A 426 -22.60 -7.48 18.01
CA LEU A 426 -22.42 -7.88 16.61
C LEU A 426 -20.94 -8.16 16.31
N ILE A 427 -20.03 -7.26 16.70
CA ILE A 427 -18.59 -7.46 16.50
C ILE A 427 -18.07 -8.64 17.33
N SER A 428 -18.56 -8.82 18.56
CA SER A 428 -18.20 -10.00 19.36
C SER A 428 -18.69 -11.30 18.73
N SER A 429 -19.93 -11.31 18.21
CA SER A 429 -20.49 -12.48 17.53
C SER A 429 -19.70 -12.79 16.25
N TRP A 430 -19.32 -11.76 15.50
CA TRP A 430 -18.44 -11.90 14.34
C TRP A 430 -17.09 -12.54 14.72
N ASN A 431 -16.47 -12.11 15.81
CA ASN A 431 -15.21 -12.68 16.29
C ASN A 431 -15.37 -14.15 16.69
N VAL A 432 -16.44 -14.50 17.41
CA VAL A 432 -16.73 -15.89 17.79
C VAL A 432 -16.97 -16.77 16.56
N ILE A 433 -17.72 -16.29 15.56
CA ILE A 433 -17.90 -17.03 14.30
C ILE A 433 -16.56 -17.18 13.56
N SER A 434 -15.78 -16.11 13.50
CA SER A 434 -14.45 -16.10 12.88
C SER A 434 -13.50 -17.08 13.56
N LEU A 435 -13.55 -17.24 14.89
CA LEU A 435 -12.78 -18.25 15.63
C LEU A 435 -13.00 -19.65 15.07
N PHE A 436 -14.25 -20.07 14.87
CA PHE A 436 -14.55 -21.42 14.37
C PHE A 436 -14.06 -21.61 12.94
N ILE A 437 -14.25 -20.60 12.09
CA ILE A 437 -13.76 -20.61 10.70
C ILE A 437 -12.23 -20.69 10.68
N GLU A 438 -11.55 -19.86 11.47
CA GLU A 438 -10.10 -19.83 11.57
C GLU A 438 -9.53 -21.15 12.09
N LEU A 439 -10.11 -21.72 13.15
CA LEU A 439 -9.70 -23.01 13.68
C LEU A 439 -9.83 -24.13 12.64
N TYR A 440 -10.92 -24.12 11.86
CA TYR A 440 -11.13 -25.06 10.77
C TYR A 440 -10.06 -24.88 9.68
N LEU A 441 -9.87 -23.66 9.19
CA LEU A 441 -8.93 -23.35 8.12
C LEU A 441 -7.48 -23.64 8.53
N TYR A 442 -7.05 -23.21 9.72
CA TYR A 442 -5.71 -23.50 10.22
C TYR A 442 -5.48 -25.00 10.43
N THR A 443 -6.49 -25.73 10.89
CA THR A 443 -6.38 -27.20 11.00
C THR A 443 -6.26 -27.85 9.62
N LYS A 444 -7.01 -27.35 8.61
CA LYS A 444 -6.92 -27.84 7.24
C LYS A 444 -5.53 -27.57 6.62
N VAL A 445 -5.00 -26.36 6.79
CA VAL A 445 -3.64 -26.00 6.35
C VAL A 445 -2.60 -26.86 7.08
N TYR A 446 -2.74 -27.03 8.39
CA TYR A 446 -1.81 -27.83 9.18
C TYR A 446 -1.75 -29.29 8.70
N LYS A 447 -2.92 -29.91 8.48
CA LYS A 447 -2.99 -31.28 7.94
C LYS A 447 -2.38 -31.39 6.54
N SER A 448 -2.59 -30.39 5.69
CA SER A 448 -2.04 -30.40 4.32
C SER A 448 -0.51 -30.30 4.27
N ALA A 449 0.11 -29.73 5.31
CA ALA A 449 1.56 -29.55 5.43
C ALA A 449 2.12 -30.27 6.67
N GLU A 450 1.44 -31.34 7.12
CA GLU A 450 1.75 -32.00 8.41
C GLU A 450 3.19 -32.52 8.46
N SER A 451 3.69 -33.09 7.35
CA SER A 451 5.05 -33.60 7.23
C SER A 451 6.12 -32.52 7.48
N ILE A 452 5.82 -31.25 7.24
CA ILE A 452 6.73 -30.12 7.45
C ILE A 452 6.47 -29.49 8.83
N LEU A 453 5.20 -29.30 9.16
CA LEU A 453 4.79 -28.55 10.34
C LEU A 453 4.95 -29.34 11.65
N SER A 454 4.87 -30.67 11.61
CA SER A 454 5.08 -31.54 12.78
C SER A 454 6.54 -31.63 13.23
N ASN A 455 7.50 -31.43 12.32
CA ASN A 455 8.94 -31.54 12.57
C ASN A 455 9.56 -30.36 13.34
N LYS A 456 8.77 -29.61 14.12
CA LYS A 456 9.29 -28.49 14.91
C LYS A 456 10.21 -29.04 16.00
N ILE A 457 11.51 -28.73 15.92
CA ILE A 457 12.49 -29.06 16.96
C ILE A 457 12.20 -28.17 18.17
N ILE A 458 11.58 -28.76 19.19
CA ILE A 458 11.34 -28.08 20.47
C ILE A 458 12.54 -28.37 21.35
N GLU A 459 13.49 -27.44 21.46
CA GLU A 459 14.62 -27.58 22.39
C GLU A 459 14.10 -27.73 23.83
N LYS A 460 14.25 -28.92 24.40
CA LYS A 460 13.88 -29.22 25.81
C LYS A 460 14.85 -28.63 26.83
N LYS A 461 15.99 -28.05 26.43
CA LYS A 461 17.01 -27.55 27.36
C LYS A 461 16.57 -26.22 27.97
N SER A 462 15.85 -26.31 29.10
CA SER A 462 15.44 -25.15 29.88
C SER A 462 16.62 -24.60 30.68
N ILE A 463 17.15 -23.44 30.29
CA ILE A 463 17.38 -22.43 31.32
C ILE A 463 16.02 -21.78 31.51
N ARG A 464 15.34 -22.10 32.61
CA ARG A 464 14.15 -21.37 33.05
C ARG A 464 14.60 -19.96 33.40
N MET A 465 14.73 -19.11 32.38
CA MET A 465 15.13 -17.72 32.58
C MET A 465 14.10 -17.08 33.50
N LYS A 466 14.57 -16.48 34.60
CA LYS A 466 13.70 -15.76 35.53
C LYS A 466 13.04 -14.61 34.75
N PRO A 467 11.82 -14.17 35.10
CA PRO A 467 11.14 -13.05 34.43
C PRO A 467 12.03 -11.81 34.30
N PHE A 468 12.83 -11.55 35.33
CA PHE A 468 13.83 -10.48 35.35
C PHE A 468 14.91 -10.63 34.28
N THR A 469 15.35 -11.86 34.00
CA THR A 469 16.34 -12.15 32.95
C THR A 469 15.75 -11.95 31.56
N GLN A 470 14.45 -12.23 31.34
CA GLN A 470 13.76 -11.94 30.08
C GLN A 470 13.62 -10.44 29.83
N LEU A 471 13.33 -9.65 30.87
CA LEU A 471 13.34 -8.18 30.79
C LEU A 471 14.72 -7.65 30.37
N ILE A 472 15.79 -8.21 30.92
CA ILE A 472 17.18 -7.89 30.52
C ILE A 472 17.45 -8.28 29.05
N THR A 473 16.88 -9.38 28.56
CA THR A 473 16.97 -9.77 27.14
C THR A 473 16.24 -8.79 26.23
N SER A 474 15.07 -8.28 26.65
CA SER A 474 14.40 -7.19 25.94
C SER A 474 15.28 -5.93 25.87
N VAL A 475 15.96 -5.57 26.96
CA VAL A 475 16.94 -4.46 26.98
C VAL A 475 18.13 -4.72 26.04
N LYS A 476 18.63 -5.96 25.96
CA LYS A 476 19.65 -6.33 24.96
C LYS A 476 19.11 -6.22 23.53
N GLY A 477 17.86 -6.61 23.29
CA GLY A 477 17.17 -6.43 22.02
C GLY A 477 17.09 -4.96 21.61
N PHE A 478 16.73 -4.08 22.54
CA PHE A 478 16.79 -2.63 22.33
C PHE A 478 18.22 -2.15 22.04
N LYS A 479 19.23 -2.63 22.77
CA LYS A 479 20.64 -2.30 22.50
C LYS A 479 21.10 -2.73 21.10
N THR A 480 20.60 -3.86 20.59
CA THR A 480 20.84 -4.29 19.21
C THR A 480 20.09 -3.40 18.23
N TYR A 481 18.81 -3.11 18.49
CA TYR A 481 17.99 -2.21 17.68
C TYR A 481 18.63 -0.82 17.56
N TYR A 482 19.14 -0.24 18.65
CA TYR A 482 19.87 1.03 18.67
C TYR A 482 21.09 1.07 17.73
N LYS A 483 21.65 -0.08 17.38
CA LYS A 483 22.78 -0.18 16.44
C LYS A 483 22.34 -0.39 14.99
N MET A 484 21.06 -0.68 14.74
CA MET A 484 20.55 -0.87 13.39
C MET A 484 20.30 0.49 12.72
N SER A 485 20.61 0.58 11.43
CA SER A 485 20.31 1.78 10.63
C SER A 485 18.81 2.11 10.58
N THR A 486 17.94 1.13 10.85
CA THR A 486 16.49 1.29 10.96
C THR A 486 16.02 1.98 12.24
N MET A 487 16.90 2.20 13.23
CA MET A 487 16.52 2.91 14.46
C MET A 487 16.19 4.37 14.21
N TYR A 488 17.00 5.10 13.44
CA TYR A 488 16.75 6.52 13.19
C TYR A 488 15.47 6.76 12.39
N PRO A 489 15.17 6.02 11.30
CA PRO A 489 13.86 6.09 10.65
C PRO A 489 12.71 5.66 11.57
N GLY A 490 12.90 4.63 12.39
CA GLY A 490 11.87 4.18 13.33
C GLY A 490 11.57 5.20 14.43
N LEU A 491 12.60 5.87 14.94
CA LEU A 491 12.47 6.95 15.92
C LEU A 491 11.87 8.21 15.29
N ALA A 492 12.30 8.59 14.09
CA ALA A 492 11.71 9.70 13.34
C ALA A 492 10.21 9.46 13.07
N LEU A 493 9.85 8.23 12.68
CA LEU A 493 8.46 7.82 12.51
C LEU A 493 7.68 7.92 13.83
N ALA A 494 8.22 7.38 14.92
CA ALA A 494 7.58 7.46 16.25
C ALA A 494 7.40 8.92 16.73
N LEU A 495 8.34 9.80 16.43
CA LEU A 495 8.27 11.23 16.75
C LEU A 495 7.28 11.98 15.85
N LEU A 496 7.11 11.56 14.60
CA LEU A 496 6.10 12.10 13.67
C LEU A 496 4.68 11.83 14.17
N TYR A 497 4.46 10.66 14.78
CA TYR A 497 3.18 10.25 15.38
C TYR A 497 3.07 10.60 16.87
N PHE A 498 3.97 11.43 17.41
CA PHE A 498 3.94 11.93 18.79
C PHE A 498 2.87 13.04 18.96
N THR A 499 1.69 12.83 18.39
CA THR A 499 0.51 13.67 18.58
C THR A 499 -0.54 12.86 19.31
N VAL A 500 -1.26 13.49 20.25
CA VAL A 500 -2.39 12.88 20.98
C VAL A 500 -3.53 12.44 20.03
N LEU A 501 -3.47 12.90 18.77
CA LEU A 501 -4.39 12.63 17.67
C LEU A 501 -3.80 11.64 16.65
N SER A 502 -2.76 10.88 16.99
CA SER A 502 -2.36 9.71 16.22
C SER A 502 -3.51 8.70 16.26
N PHE A 503 -4.37 8.76 15.24
CA PHE A 503 -5.61 7.99 15.12
C PHE A 503 -5.39 6.48 14.94
N ASP A 504 -4.16 5.96 15.05
CA ASP A 504 -3.84 4.52 14.98
C ASP A 504 -4.66 3.64 15.94
N SER A 505 -5.25 4.20 17.00
CA SER A 505 -6.16 3.49 17.90
C SER A 505 -7.66 3.63 17.54
N VAL A 506 -8.04 4.57 16.69
CA VAL A 506 -9.45 4.95 16.45
C VAL A 506 -9.83 5.00 14.98
N THR A 507 -8.93 5.08 14.00
CA THR A 507 -9.26 4.98 12.57
C THR A 507 -7.98 4.62 11.83
N ASN A 508 -7.81 3.34 11.49
CA ASN A 508 -6.96 2.90 10.39
C ASN A 508 -7.60 1.71 9.74
#